data_AF-A0A496XLL7-F1
#
_entry.id   AF-A0A496XLL7-F1
#
_cell.length_a   1.000
_cell.length_b   1.000
_cell.length_c   1.000
_cell.angle_alpha   90.00
_cell.angle_beta   90.00
_cell.angle_gamma   90.00
#
_symmetry.space_group_name_H-M   'P 1'
#
loop_
_entity.id
_entity.type
_entity.pdbx_description
1 polymer ?
#
loop_
_entity_poly.entity_id
_entity_poly.type
_entity_poly.pdbx_seq_one_letter_code
_entity_poly.pdbx_strand_id
1 'polypeptide(L)'
;MRHSPPKRQNCLPTISIILLFLGLWGCSGTPEQKSAEPTPPPVVVQPQKQSISLTLPHSEFSAQFSGAEQSLVHFDWMAASVALQDVPPAQLTPDDRTYLGYLEARIAYSRGHQAPALAQLEQLTYPAMNAALRYRILNFKRYMVQMSGDNLQSARLADQILRWTPAESTATLKRGIWRDLQRLDTAQLQTAMSATTDPRWRSWLELALLSRESYSLTANDLSVWRSNNVGHPAATPLPGGLDYLQQQPPPPGKVALILPLSGRLAPAGKAVRDGYLASYYAKRDAGRGDYEVLVLDLDRYESANAAYDDALSQGVSLVVGPLSKQAVAELGTRLERPVPVLALNRIDQVLPATGSALVQLSLAPEDEAERIAELAFGQGARSALIVRSAGDWGNKVQEALQARWTALGGTVTSSVTYTNRDDYSLSVKNALDLPASEQRARD
;
A
#
# COMPACT_ATOMS: atom_id res chain seq x y z
N MET A 1 33.76 -76.58 4.21
CA MET A 1 35.13 -76.62 4.76
C MET A 1 35.27 -75.45 5.72
N ARG A 2 35.20 -75.71 7.04
CA ARG A 2 36.31 -75.57 8.02
C ARG A 2 36.65 -74.08 8.27
N HIS A 3 36.57 -73.47 9.46
CA HIS A 3 36.60 -73.93 10.85
C HIS A 3 36.14 -72.76 11.77
N SER A 4 35.35 -73.04 12.82
CA SER A 4 35.34 -72.31 14.12
C SER A 4 36.63 -72.67 14.92
N PRO A 5 37.01 -72.15 16.13
CA PRO A 5 36.17 -71.65 17.25
C PRO A 5 36.89 -70.57 18.18
N PRO A 6 36.84 -70.53 19.55
CA PRO A 6 36.15 -69.49 20.35
C PRO A 6 36.93 -68.97 21.61
N LYS A 7 36.17 -68.46 22.61
CA LYS A 7 36.40 -68.31 24.11
C LYS A 7 36.63 -66.86 24.58
N ARG A 8 35.82 -66.25 25.46
CA ARG A 8 35.38 -66.51 26.86
C ARG A 8 36.49 -66.48 27.94
N GLN A 9 36.30 -65.51 28.85
CA GLN A 9 36.33 -65.58 30.32
C GLN A 9 37.62 -65.33 31.13
N ASN A 10 37.45 -64.36 32.05
CA ASN A 10 37.80 -64.35 33.48
C ASN A 10 39.20 -63.89 33.95
N CYS A 11 39.15 -63.09 35.01
CA CYS A 11 39.86 -63.22 36.31
C CYS A 11 40.56 -61.94 36.81
N LEU A 12 40.00 -61.43 37.92
CA LEU A 12 40.66 -60.86 39.13
C LEU A 12 42.03 -61.53 39.42
N PRO A 13 42.99 -60.94 40.18
CA PRO A 13 42.74 -60.33 41.49
C PRO A 13 43.68 -59.21 42.00
N THR A 14 43.27 -58.68 43.16
CA THR A 14 43.99 -57.96 44.22
C THR A 14 45.48 -58.27 44.42
N ILE A 15 46.26 -57.26 44.85
CA ILE A 15 47.24 -57.33 45.96
C ILE A 15 47.55 -55.91 46.47
N SER A 16 47.44 -55.75 47.79
CA SER A 16 47.79 -54.58 48.62
C SER A 16 49.29 -54.55 48.98
N ILE A 17 49.81 -53.37 49.37
CA ILE A 17 50.87 -53.08 50.39
C ILE A 17 51.02 -51.53 50.42
N ILE A 18 50.51 -50.80 51.42
CA ILE A 18 51.06 -50.43 52.74
C ILE A 18 52.35 -49.59 52.69
N LEU A 19 52.26 -48.32 53.15
CA LEU A 19 53.17 -47.55 54.07
C LEU A 19 52.85 -46.04 53.90
N LEU A 20 52.21 -45.29 54.82
CA LEU A 20 52.49 -44.90 56.23
C LEU A 20 53.56 -43.81 56.38
N PHE A 21 53.13 -42.54 56.55
CA PHE A 21 53.56 -41.48 57.50
C PHE A 21 53.16 -40.08 56.95
N LEU A 22 52.11 -39.42 57.44
CA LEU A 22 52.03 -38.48 58.59
C LEU A 22 52.78 -37.15 58.40
N GLY A 23 52.01 -36.06 58.21
CA GLY A 23 52.48 -34.68 58.09
C GLY A 23 51.33 -33.66 58.10
N LEU A 24 50.96 -33.27 59.33
CA LEU A 24 49.94 -32.35 59.84
C LEU A 24 49.44 -31.14 58.99
N TRP A 25 48.10 -31.04 58.94
CA TRP A 25 47.20 -29.88 59.17
C TRP A 25 47.08 -28.72 58.16
N GLY A 26 45.92 -28.68 57.50
CA GLY A 26 45.29 -27.49 56.95
C GLY A 26 43.92 -27.82 56.36
N CYS A 27 42.83 -27.40 57.00
CA CYS A 27 41.48 -27.51 56.43
C CYS A 27 41.40 -26.71 55.13
N SER A 28 41.32 -27.39 53.99
CA SER A 28 40.88 -26.78 52.74
C SER A 28 39.72 -27.61 52.21
N GLY A 29 38.55 -27.00 52.11
CA GLY A 29 37.41 -27.58 51.44
C GLY A 29 37.76 -27.83 49.97
N THR A 30 37.51 -29.03 49.50
CA THR A 30 37.60 -29.40 48.09
C THR A 30 36.68 -28.50 47.26
N PRO A 31 37.20 -27.79 46.24
CA PRO A 31 36.37 -27.02 45.32
C PRO A 31 35.59 -27.98 44.42
N GLU A 32 34.28 -27.78 44.41
CA GLU A 32 33.32 -28.34 43.48
C GLU A 32 33.79 -28.05 42.04
N GLN A 33 33.91 -29.09 41.22
CA GLN A 33 34.20 -28.97 39.80
C GLN A 33 33.03 -28.23 39.13
N LYS A 34 33.16 -26.91 39.02
CA LYS A 34 32.24 -26.05 38.29
C LYS A 34 32.29 -26.48 36.82
N SER A 35 31.21 -27.11 36.35
CA SER A 35 31.02 -27.42 34.94
C SER A 35 31.29 -26.16 34.11
N ALA A 36 32.08 -26.31 33.04
CA ALA A 36 32.34 -25.23 32.10
C ALA A 36 30.99 -24.71 31.56
N GLU A 37 30.73 -23.45 31.85
CA GLU A 37 29.58 -22.71 31.36
C GLU A 37 29.64 -22.70 29.82
N PRO A 38 28.55 -23.06 29.12
CA PRO A 38 28.55 -23.04 27.66
C PRO A 38 28.83 -21.61 27.20
N THR A 39 29.88 -21.43 26.38
CA THR A 39 30.18 -20.15 25.75
C THR A 39 28.92 -19.64 25.07
N PRO A 40 28.42 -18.44 25.40
CA PRO A 40 27.26 -17.90 24.71
C PRO A 40 27.59 -17.86 23.21
N PRO A 41 26.64 -18.24 22.32
CA PRO A 41 26.85 -18.10 20.89
C PRO A 41 27.25 -16.65 20.60
N PRO A 42 28.12 -16.40 19.59
CA PRO A 42 28.47 -15.04 19.22
C PRO A 42 27.18 -14.25 19.05
N VAL A 43 27.06 -13.16 19.79
CA VAL A 43 25.96 -12.20 19.62
C VAL A 43 26.04 -11.77 18.17
N VAL A 44 25.17 -12.32 17.33
CA VAL A 44 24.87 -11.72 16.05
C VAL A 44 24.27 -10.39 16.41
N VAL A 45 25.09 -9.35 16.36
CA VAL A 45 24.64 -7.97 16.38
C VAL A 45 23.78 -7.83 15.13
N GLN A 46 22.50 -8.16 15.24
CA GLN A 46 21.52 -7.69 14.27
C GLN A 46 21.69 -6.18 14.26
N PRO A 47 21.88 -5.54 13.10
CA PRO A 47 21.97 -4.09 13.05
C PRO A 47 20.74 -3.54 13.75
N GLN A 48 20.91 -2.93 14.91
CA GLN A 48 19.85 -2.17 15.55
C GLN A 48 19.43 -1.14 14.51
N LYS A 49 18.22 -1.29 13.95
CA LYS A 49 17.59 -0.22 13.17
C LYS A 49 17.57 0.98 14.11
N GLN A 50 18.45 1.96 13.88
CA GLN A 50 18.44 3.22 14.60
C GLN A 50 17.02 3.80 14.46
N SER A 51 16.26 3.78 15.55
CA SER A 51 14.97 4.44 15.61
C SER A 51 15.24 5.93 15.59
N ILE A 52 15.03 6.55 14.44
CA ILE A 52 15.17 8.00 14.28
C ILE A 52 14.07 8.67 15.09
N SER A 53 14.47 9.55 16.02
CA SER A 53 13.50 10.37 16.76
C SER A 53 12.82 11.32 15.77
N LEU A 54 11.49 11.25 15.73
CA LEU A 54 10.64 12.17 14.97
C LEU A 54 10.14 13.35 15.83
N THR A 55 10.80 13.58 16.96
CA THR A 55 10.51 14.72 17.84
C THR A 55 11.08 15.98 17.21
N LEU A 56 10.26 17.03 17.12
CA LEU A 56 10.70 18.33 16.62
C LEU A 56 11.78 18.94 17.53
N PRO A 57 12.72 19.69 16.96
CA PRO A 57 13.73 20.41 17.74
C PRO A 57 13.07 21.46 18.64
N HIS A 58 13.73 21.80 19.75
CA HIS A 58 13.28 22.87 20.62
C HIS A 58 13.30 24.21 19.87
N SER A 59 12.29 25.04 20.10
CA SER A 59 12.15 26.38 19.52
C SER A 59 11.55 27.34 20.54
N GLU A 60 12.08 28.57 20.58
CA GLU A 60 11.47 29.67 21.35
C GLU A 60 10.11 30.10 20.76
N PHE A 61 9.87 29.77 19.49
CA PHE A 61 8.63 30.08 18.75
C PHE A 61 7.65 28.90 18.73
N SER A 62 7.80 27.95 19.65
CA SER A 62 6.99 26.72 19.70
C SER A 62 5.47 26.99 19.79
N ALA A 63 5.05 28.06 20.47
CA ALA A 63 3.64 28.45 20.56
C ALA A 63 3.08 28.89 19.20
N GLN A 64 3.80 29.74 18.48
CA GLN A 64 3.45 30.23 17.15
C GLN A 64 3.37 29.07 16.15
N PHE A 65 4.40 28.20 16.12
CA PHE A 65 4.43 27.05 15.24
C PHE A 65 3.30 26.05 15.53
N SER A 66 3.00 25.80 16.82
CA SER A 66 1.89 24.92 17.20
C SER A 66 0.54 25.50 16.81
N GLY A 67 0.32 26.81 17.01
CA GLY A 67 -0.89 27.50 16.60
C GLY A 67 -1.10 27.46 15.08
N ALA A 68 -0.03 27.64 14.31
CA ALA A 68 -0.06 27.50 12.85
C ALA A 68 -0.35 26.06 12.40
N GLU A 69 0.26 25.05 13.02
CA GLU A 69 -0.04 23.65 12.71
C GLU A 69 -1.50 23.30 12.99
N GLN A 70 -2.04 23.71 14.14
CA GLN A 70 -3.43 23.45 14.51
C GLN A 70 -4.40 24.12 13.53
N SER A 71 -4.13 25.36 13.14
CA SER A 71 -4.94 26.06 12.13
C SER A 71 -4.92 25.34 10.78
N LEU A 72 -3.74 24.87 10.36
CA LEU A 72 -3.58 24.11 9.12
C LEU A 72 -4.24 22.72 9.14
N VAL A 73 -4.42 22.10 10.31
CA VAL A 73 -5.19 20.84 10.45
C VAL A 73 -6.66 21.06 10.10
N HIS A 74 -7.18 22.26 10.36
CA HIS A 74 -8.55 22.66 10.03
C HIS A 74 -8.67 23.41 8.69
N PHE A 75 -7.61 23.39 7.87
CA PHE A 75 -7.51 24.10 6.59
C PHE A 75 -7.64 25.63 6.70
N ASP A 76 -7.48 26.20 7.89
CA ASP A 76 -7.51 27.64 8.13
C ASP A 76 -6.12 28.26 7.90
N TRP A 77 -5.82 28.51 6.63
CA TRP A 77 -4.55 29.10 6.22
C TRP A 77 -4.41 30.56 6.66
N MET A 78 -5.51 31.27 6.92
CA MET A 78 -5.50 32.67 7.37
C MET A 78 -5.05 32.74 8.82
N ALA A 79 -5.68 31.97 9.71
CA ALA A 79 -5.26 31.87 11.10
C ALA A 79 -3.82 31.36 11.23
N ALA A 80 -3.43 30.40 10.39
CA ALA A 80 -2.03 29.94 10.34
C ALA A 80 -1.06 31.06 9.94
N SER A 81 -1.43 31.92 8.98
CA SER A 81 -0.62 33.04 8.55
C SER A 81 -0.47 34.10 9.66
N VAL A 82 -1.56 34.38 10.39
CA VAL A 82 -1.55 35.29 11.56
C VAL A 82 -0.66 34.74 12.67
N ALA A 83 -0.75 33.45 12.98
CA ALA A 83 0.06 32.82 14.02
C ALA A 83 1.58 32.93 13.76
N LEU A 84 1.98 33.03 12.48
CA LEU A 84 3.39 33.14 12.07
C LEU A 84 3.85 34.59 11.83
N GLN A 85 2.94 35.56 11.82
CA GLN A 85 3.24 36.95 11.44
C GLN A 85 4.29 37.60 12.35
N ASP A 86 4.30 37.25 13.63
CA ASP A 86 5.17 37.85 14.65
C ASP A 86 6.51 37.11 14.82
N VAL A 87 6.82 36.09 13.99
CA VAL A 87 8.08 35.34 14.07
C VAL A 87 9.19 36.16 13.38
N PRO A 88 10.16 36.73 14.13
CA PRO A 88 11.14 37.65 13.57
C PRO A 88 12.26 36.90 12.81
N PRO A 89 12.47 37.16 11.51
CA PRO A 89 13.44 36.40 10.70
C PRO A 89 14.88 36.45 11.22
N ALA A 90 15.26 37.53 11.91
CA ALA A 90 16.62 37.76 12.39
C ALA A 90 17.05 36.87 13.58
N GLN A 91 16.10 36.25 14.29
CA GLN A 91 16.37 35.47 15.52
C GLN A 91 16.26 33.96 15.31
N LEU A 92 15.99 33.51 14.07
CA LEU A 92 15.68 32.11 13.81
C LEU A 92 16.93 31.24 13.68
N THR A 93 16.94 30.16 14.46
CA THR A 93 17.90 29.07 14.23
C THR A 93 17.69 28.44 12.84
N PRO A 94 18.65 27.65 12.32
CA PRO A 94 18.44 26.93 11.07
C PRO A 94 17.18 26.04 11.10
N ASP A 95 16.94 25.34 12.22
CA ASP A 95 15.77 24.49 12.41
C ASP A 95 14.47 25.31 12.40
N ASP A 96 14.44 26.48 13.07
CA ASP A 96 13.29 27.38 13.05
C ASP A 96 12.98 27.92 11.65
N ARG A 97 14.01 28.34 10.91
CA ARG A 97 13.84 28.83 9.52
C ARG A 97 13.27 27.76 8.62
N THR A 98 13.78 26.54 8.73
CA THR A 98 13.28 25.40 7.98
C THR A 98 11.85 25.07 8.35
N TYR A 99 11.50 25.10 9.64
CA TYR A 99 10.15 24.78 10.07
C TYR A 99 9.14 25.86 9.69
N LEU A 100 9.50 27.14 9.84
CA LEU A 100 8.72 28.27 9.34
C LEU A 100 8.46 28.12 7.84
N GLY A 101 9.51 27.91 7.03
CA GLY A 101 9.36 27.73 5.60
C GLY A 101 8.52 26.50 5.20
N TYR A 102 8.55 25.44 6.01
CA TYR A 102 7.65 24.29 5.83
C TYR A 102 6.19 24.65 6.07
N LEU A 103 5.89 25.42 7.12
CA LEU A 103 4.53 25.88 7.43
C LEU A 103 4.01 26.87 6.38
N GLU A 104 4.85 27.79 5.91
CA GLU A 104 4.55 28.70 4.81
C GLU A 104 4.23 27.95 3.50
N ALA A 105 5.00 26.91 3.18
CA ALA A 105 4.71 26.06 2.03
C ALA A 105 3.35 25.34 2.19
N ARG A 106 2.98 24.92 3.41
CA ARG A 106 1.65 24.34 3.68
C ARG A 106 0.52 25.37 3.54
N ILE A 107 0.74 26.62 3.95
CA ILE A 107 -0.18 27.74 3.74
C ILE A 107 -0.36 27.98 2.23
N ALA A 108 0.74 28.09 1.48
CA ALA A 108 0.73 28.26 0.03
C ALA A 108 -0.02 27.12 -0.68
N TYR A 109 0.25 25.87 -0.29
CA TYR A 109 -0.50 24.72 -0.78
C TYR A 109 -1.99 24.84 -0.45
N SER A 110 -2.38 25.18 0.78
CA SER A 110 -3.79 25.30 1.18
C SER A 110 -4.54 26.33 0.32
N ARG A 111 -3.84 27.36 -0.17
CA ARG A 111 -4.36 28.40 -1.08
C ARG A 111 -4.40 28.00 -2.56
N GLY A 112 -3.93 26.80 -2.92
CA GLY A 112 -3.86 26.33 -4.30
C GLY A 112 -2.54 26.63 -5.01
N HIS A 113 -1.56 27.24 -4.34
CA HIS A 113 -0.25 27.58 -4.92
C HIS A 113 0.71 26.39 -4.88
N GLN A 114 0.44 25.39 -5.72
CA GLN A 114 1.17 24.11 -5.76
C GLN A 114 2.66 24.27 -6.10
N ALA A 115 2.96 24.90 -7.24
CA ALA A 115 4.33 25.03 -7.72
C ALA A 115 5.22 25.90 -6.81
N PRO A 116 4.77 27.08 -6.32
CA PRO A 116 5.55 27.85 -5.35
C PRO A 116 5.81 27.09 -4.05
N ALA A 117 4.81 26.37 -3.52
CA ALA A 117 4.98 25.57 -2.32
C ALA A 117 6.04 24.46 -2.51
N LEU A 118 6.02 23.76 -3.65
CA LEU A 118 6.98 22.70 -3.91
C LEU A 118 8.41 23.24 -4.08
N ALA A 119 8.56 24.35 -4.81
CA ALA A 119 9.84 25.03 -5.00
C ALA A 119 10.42 25.53 -3.67
N GLN A 120 9.57 26.06 -2.77
CA GLN A 120 10.00 26.44 -1.44
C GLN A 120 10.53 25.23 -0.66
N LEU A 121 9.80 24.12 -0.63
CA LEU A 121 10.23 22.89 0.08
C LEU A 121 11.55 22.31 -0.43
N GLU A 122 11.88 22.51 -1.71
CA GLU A 122 13.17 22.09 -2.28
C GLU A 122 14.35 22.87 -1.72
N GLN A 123 14.14 24.12 -1.33
CA GLN A 123 15.18 25.01 -0.80
C GLN A 123 15.41 24.83 0.71
N LEU A 124 14.51 24.14 1.42
CA LEU A 124 14.58 24.00 2.88
C LEU A 124 15.65 23.03 3.40
N THR A 125 16.54 22.52 2.55
CA THR A 125 17.55 21.50 2.92
C THR A 125 18.87 22.13 3.35
N TYR A 126 19.46 21.66 4.44
CA TYR A 126 20.80 22.07 4.91
C TYR A 126 21.59 20.89 5.54
N PRO A 127 22.92 21.01 5.68
CA PRO A 127 23.75 20.00 6.33
C PRO A 127 23.31 19.73 7.78
N ALA A 128 23.34 18.47 8.21
CA ALA A 128 22.94 18.04 9.56
C ALA A 128 21.49 18.40 9.97
N MET A 129 20.60 18.59 9.00
CA MET A 129 19.17 18.84 9.23
C MET A 129 18.54 17.83 10.21
N ASN A 130 17.72 18.36 11.12
CA ASN A 130 16.94 17.55 12.06
C ASN A 130 16.05 16.53 11.31
N ALA A 131 16.07 15.28 11.77
CA ALA A 131 15.40 14.19 11.08
C ALA A 131 13.87 14.30 11.08
N ALA A 132 13.27 14.87 12.13
CA ALA A 132 11.83 15.12 12.19
C ALA A 132 11.39 16.15 11.15
N LEU A 133 12.16 17.24 10.98
CA LEU A 133 11.91 18.25 9.96
C LEU A 133 12.05 17.65 8.55
N ARG A 134 13.14 16.91 8.31
CA ARG A 134 13.33 16.19 7.03
C ARG A 134 12.15 15.27 6.72
N TYR A 135 11.71 14.48 7.71
CA TYR A 135 10.60 13.57 7.56
C TYR A 135 9.30 14.30 7.19
N ARG A 136 8.98 15.41 7.88
CA ARG A 136 7.79 16.23 7.60
C ARG A 136 7.81 16.83 6.20
N ILE A 137 8.94 17.41 5.81
CA ILE A 137 9.14 18.01 4.47
C ILE A 137 8.97 16.95 3.39
N LEU A 138 9.66 15.80 3.49
CA LEU A 138 9.58 14.74 2.49
C LEU A 138 8.16 14.15 2.38
N ASN A 139 7.49 13.91 3.51
CA ASN A 139 6.11 13.41 3.48
C ASN A 139 5.16 14.41 2.84
N PHE A 140 5.32 15.71 3.11
CA PHE A 140 4.48 16.73 2.51
C PHE A 140 4.76 16.91 1.01
N LYS A 141 6.04 16.93 0.59
CA LYS A 141 6.40 16.88 -0.84
C LYS A 141 5.77 15.68 -1.52
N ARG A 142 5.88 14.49 -0.91
CA ARG A 142 5.28 13.25 -1.43
C ARG A 142 3.76 13.39 -1.57
N TYR A 143 3.10 13.93 -0.56
CA TYR A 143 1.66 14.17 -0.59
C TYR A 143 1.26 15.10 -1.76
N MET A 144 1.99 16.20 -1.95
CA MET A 144 1.72 17.15 -3.04
C MET A 144 1.84 16.49 -4.42
N VAL A 145 2.94 15.76 -4.68
CA VAL A 145 3.14 15.11 -5.99
C VAL A 145 2.20 13.92 -6.19
N GLN A 146 1.80 13.23 -5.12
CA GLN A 146 0.80 12.16 -5.22
C GLN A 146 -0.57 12.73 -5.62
N MET A 147 -0.94 13.89 -5.08
CA MET A 147 -2.20 14.57 -5.43
C MET A 147 -2.18 15.11 -6.85
N SER A 148 -1.03 15.58 -7.35
CA SER A 148 -0.90 16.01 -8.75
C SER A 148 -0.83 14.85 -9.75
N GLY A 149 -0.79 13.60 -9.28
CA GLY A 149 -0.72 12.41 -10.14
C GLY A 149 0.68 12.02 -10.59
N ASP A 150 1.74 12.67 -10.09
CA ASP A 150 3.13 12.30 -10.39
C ASP A 150 3.55 11.09 -9.55
N ASN A 151 3.20 9.91 -10.06
CA ASN A 151 3.48 8.64 -9.40
C ASN A 151 4.99 8.34 -9.31
N LEU A 152 5.80 8.78 -10.30
CA LEU A 152 7.24 8.51 -10.30
C LEU A 152 7.93 9.26 -9.17
N GLN A 153 7.66 10.56 -9.02
CA GLN A 153 8.22 11.35 -7.92
C GLN A 153 7.65 10.93 -6.57
N SER A 154 6.36 10.57 -6.50
CA SER A 154 5.77 10.01 -5.28
C SER A 154 6.49 8.75 -4.80
N ALA A 155 6.76 7.80 -5.71
CA ALA A 155 7.49 6.58 -5.41
C ALA A 155 8.94 6.86 -5.00
N ARG A 156 9.63 7.78 -5.69
CA ARG A 156 11.00 8.16 -5.36
C ARG A 156 11.11 8.81 -3.98
N LEU A 157 10.21 9.74 -3.65
CA LEU A 157 10.15 10.36 -2.33
C LEU A 157 9.81 9.33 -1.24
N ALA A 158 8.92 8.37 -1.53
CA ALA A 158 8.63 7.29 -0.60
C ALA A 158 9.87 6.42 -0.30
N ASP A 159 10.69 6.10 -1.30
CA ASP A 159 11.96 5.39 -1.06
C ASP A 159 12.95 6.23 -0.23
N GLN A 160 13.01 7.55 -0.46
CA GLN A 160 13.81 8.44 0.37
C GLN A 160 13.34 8.44 1.82
N ILE A 161 12.02 8.59 2.07
CA ILE A 161 11.43 8.53 3.42
C ILE A 161 11.74 7.19 4.07
N LEU A 162 11.63 6.09 3.32
CA LEU A 162 11.85 4.73 3.80
C LEU A 162 13.27 4.50 4.36
N ARG A 163 14.27 5.32 3.97
CA ARG A 163 15.63 5.26 4.53
C ARG A 163 15.71 5.79 5.96
N TRP A 164 14.75 6.59 6.39
CA TRP A 164 14.78 7.35 7.63
C TRP A 164 13.50 7.19 8.49
N THR A 165 12.73 6.12 8.27
CA THR A 165 11.40 5.94 8.85
C THR A 165 11.35 4.91 9.98
N PRO A 166 10.46 5.05 10.98
CA PRO A 166 10.17 3.99 11.94
C PRO A 166 9.69 2.70 11.27
N ALA A 167 9.95 1.56 11.92
CA ALA A 167 9.61 0.23 11.39
C ALA A 167 8.11 0.10 11.03
N GLU A 168 7.21 0.69 11.82
CA GLU A 168 5.76 0.63 11.62
C GLU A 168 5.29 1.22 10.28
N SER A 169 5.94 2.30 9.83
CA SER A 169 5.59 2.96 8.56
C SER A 169 6.15 2.26 7.32
N THR A 170 7.07 1.31 7.50
CA THR A 170 7.81 0.65 6.41
C THR A 170 6.87 -0.09 5.45
N ALA A 171 5.93 -0.87 5.97
CA ALA A 171 5.04 -1.68 5.15
C ALA A 171 4.11 -0.81 4.26
N THR A 172 3.61 0.29 4.81
CA THR A 172 2.75 1.23 4.06
C THR A 172 3.53 1.98 2.99
N LEU A 173 4.74 2.45 3.28
CA LEU A 173 5.60 3.11 2.29
C LEU A 173 6.00 2.15 1.16
N LYS A 174 6.38 0.91 1.48
CA LYS A 174 6.69 -0.12 0.47
C LYS A 174 5.51 -0.38 -0.48
N ARG A 175 4.30 -0.53 0.08
CA ARG A 175 3.07 -0.70 -0.72
C ARG A 175 2.79 0.54 -1.57
N GLY A 176 3.02 1.74 -1.03
CA GLY A 176 2.91 3.01 -1.74
C GLY A 176 3.86 3.09 -2.95
N ILE A 177 5.17 2.84 -2.74
CA ILE A 177 6.18 2.80 -3.80
C ILE A 177 5.72 1.87 -4.92
N TRP A 178 5.34 0.64 -4.57
CA TRP A 178 4.92 -0.34 -5.56
C TRP A 178 3.69 0.08 -6.34
N ARG A 179 2.64 0.53 -5.64
CA ARG A 179 1.40 1.01 -6.26
C ARG A 179 1.67 2.14 -7.25
N ASP A 180 2.51 3.08 -6.86
CA ASP A 180 2.83 4.25 -7.68
C ASP A 180 3.66 3.82 -8.92
N LEU A 181 4.64 2.92 -8.78
CA LEU A 181 5.38 2.35 -9.92
C LEU A 181 4.49 1.53 -10.87
N GLN A 182 3.51 0.80 -10.33
CA GLN A 182 2.54 0.03 -11.14
C GLN A 182 1.58 0.91 -11.96
N ARG A 183 1.55 2.23 -11.73
CA ARG A 183 0.81 3.18 -12.55
C ARG A 183 1.61 3.78 -13.70
N LEU A 184 2.93 3.56 -13.75
CA LEU A 184 3.81 4.07 -14.80
C LEU A 184 3.88 3.11 -15.97
N ASP A 185 3.88 3.58 -17.21
CA ASP A 185 4.10 2.72 -18.37
C ASP A 185 5.57 2.24 -18.48
N THR A 186 5.83 1.29 -19.37
CA THR A 186 7.18 0.72 -19.58
C THR A 186 8.19 1.77 -20.05
N ALA A 187 7.78 2.73 -20.89
CA ALA A 187 8.67 3.77 -21.39
C ALA A 187 9.10 4.71 -20.26
N GLN A 188 8.15 5.14 -19.42
CA GLN A 188 8.42 5.96 -18.23
C GLN A 188 9.39 5.26 -17.27
N LEU A 189 9.19 3.96 -17.01
CA LEU A 189 10.09 3.16 -16.17
C LEU A 189 11.50 3.05 -16.77
N GLN A 190 11.62 2.84 -18.09
CA GLN A 190 12.91 2.77 -18.79
C GLN A 190 13.63 4.13 -18.83
N THR A 191 12.91 5.24 -19.05
CA THR A 191 13.50 6.59 -18.96
C THR A 191 14.00 6.87 -17.54
N ALA A 192 13.22 6.54 -16.52
CA ALA A 192 13.63 6.69 -15.13
C ALA A 192 14.85 5.81 -14.78
N MET A 193 14.91 4.60 -15.34
CA MET A 193 16.02 3.65 -15.18
C MET A 193 17.34 4.22 -15.71
N SER A 194 17.29 4.85 -16.88
CA SER A 194 18.47 5.44 -17.54
C SER A 194 18.93 6.74 -16.87
N ALA A 195 18.03 7.46 -16.19
CA ALA A 195 18.33 8.73 -15.55
C ALA A 195 18.87 8.61 -14.12
N THR A 196 18.73 7.44 -13.47
CA THR A 196 19.14 7.26 -12.07
C THR A 196 20.53 6.65 -11.91
N THR A 197 21.30 7.19 -10.97
CA THR A 197 22.56 6.61 -10.48
C THR A 197 22.43 5.96 -9.10
N ASP A 198 21.29 6.15 -8.41
CA ASP A 198 21.02 5.54 -7.10
C ASP A 198 20.71 4.04 -7.28
N PRO A 199 21.57 3.12 -6.82
CA PRO A 199 21.39 1.69 -7.03
C PRO A 199 20.11 1.17 -6.39
N ARG A 200 19.73 1.65 -5.20
CA ARG A 200 18.53 1.19 -4.52
C ARG A 200 17.27 1.64 -5.25
N TRP A 201 17.24 2.87 -5.77
CA TRP A 201 16.11 3.32 -6.59
C TRP A 201 16.05 2.56 -7.92
N ARG A 202 17.22 2.28 -8.51
CA ARG A 202 17.34 1.45 -9.71
C ARG A 202 16.70 0.08 -9.52
N SER A 203 16.99 -0.61 -8.42
CA SER A 203 16.43 -1.92 -8.09
C SER A 203 14.89 -1.94 -8.02
N TRP A 204 14.26 -0.87 -7.49
CA TRP A 204 12.80 -0.73 -7.50
C TRP A 204 12.23 -0.67 -8.92
N LEU A 205 12.86 0.12 -9.79
CA LEU A 205 12.48 0.24 -11.20
C LEU A 205 12.71 -1.09 -11.94
N GLU A 206 13.77 -1.83 -11.62
CA GLU A 206 14.10 -3.11 -12.24
C GLU A 206 13.02 -4.13 -11.88
N LEU A 207 12.63 -4.19 -10.61
CA LEU A 207 11.54 -5.04 -10.17
C LEU A 207 10.20 -4.67 -10.81
N ALA A 208 9.92 -3.37 -10.98
CA ALA A 208 8.71 -2.89 -11.64
C ALA A 208 8.69 -3.32 -13.12
N LEU A 209 9.78 -3.14 -13.86
CA LEU A 209 9.92 -3.60 -15.24
C LEU A 209 9.78 -5.12 -15.34
N LEU A 210 10.47 -5.87 -14.46
CA LEU A 210 10.38 -7.32 -14.40
C LEU A 210 8.92 -7.78 -14.17
N SER A 211 8.17 -7.07 -13.33
CA SER A 211 6.75 -7.36 -13.13
C SER A 211 5.85 -7.00 -14.33
N ARG A 212 6.27 -6.12 -15.24
CA ARG A 212 5.49 -5.85 -16.48
C ARG A 212 5.47 -7.06 -17.40
N GLU A 213 6.50 -7.88 -17.32
CA GLU A 213 6.58 -9.19 -17.95
C GLU A 213 5.84 -10.26 -17.13
N SER A 214 4.77 -9.91 -16.40
CA SER A 214 3.98 -10.76 -15.50
C SER A 214 3.66 -12.15 -16.05
N TYR A 215 3.57 -12.32 -17.37
CA TYR A 215 3.25 -13.59 -18.01
C TYR A 215 4.45 -14.51 -18.26
N SER A 216 5.67 -13.97 -18.36
CA SER A 216 6.93 -14.73 -18.44
C SER A 216 7.68 -14.72 -17.10
N LEU A 217 7.24 -13.90 -16.15
CA LEU A 217 7.85 -13.79 -14.84
C LEU A 217 7.82 -15.13 -14.11
N THR A 218 9.00 -15.71 -13.92
CA THR A 218 9.16 -16.96 -13.20
C THR A 218 9.55 -16.73 -11.74
N ALA A 219 9.34 -17.77 -10.91
CA ALA A 219 9.91 -17.81 -9.57
C ALA A 219 11.44 -17.66 -9.57
N ASN A 220 12.11 -18.15 -10.63
CA ASN A 220 13.55 -18.02 -10.80
C ASN A 220 13.97 -16.57 -11.04
N ASP A 221 13.28 -15.82 -11.90
CA ASP A 221 13.61 -14.42 -12.17
C ASP A 221 13.51 -13.56 -10.90
N LEU A 222 12.46 -13.79 -10.09
CA LEU A 222 12.30 -13.14 -8.80
C LEU A 222 13.38 -13.56 -7.79
N SER A 223 13.81 -14.81 -7.84
CA SER A 223 14.89 -15.33 -6.98
C SER A 223 16.24 -14.70 -7.36
N VAL A 224 16.55 -14.61 -8.66
CA VAL A 224 17.74 -13.92 -9.18
C VAL A 224 17.71 -12.43 -8.84
N TRP A 225 16.57 -11.78 -9.03
CA TRP A 225 16.43 -10.37 -8.63
C TRP A 225 16.68 -10.21 -7.13
N ARG A 226 16.12 -11.07 -6.28
CA ARG A 226 16.33 -11.01 -4.83
C ARG A 226 17.79 -11.26 -4.45
N SER A 227 18.47 -12.22 -5.07
CA SER A 227 19.88 -12.52 -4.77
C SER A 227 20.81 -11.38 -5.19
N ASN A 228 20.47 -10.65 -6.25
CA ASN A 228 21.24 -9.47 -6.69
C ASN A 228 20.95 -8.22 -5.85
N ASN A 229 19.86 -8.22 -5.08
CA ASN A 229 19.37 -7.07 -4.34
C ASN A 229 19.23 -7.37 -2.83
N VAL A 230 20.23 -8.03 -2.25
CA VAL A 230 20.28 -8.36 -0.81
C VAL A 230 20.20 -7.08 0.03
N GLY A 231 19.33 -7.06 1.04
CA GLY A 231 19.11 -5.90 1.91
C GLY A 231 18.23 -4.80 1.29
N HIS A 232 17.81 -4.95 0.02
CA HIS A 232 16.84 -4.03 -0.58
C HIS A 232 15.49 -4.11 0.14
N PRO A 233 14.79 -3.00 0.43
CA PRO A 233 13.53 -3.05 1.17
C PRO A 233 12.45 -3.89 0.48
N ALA A 234 12.43 -3.91 -0.84
CA ALA A 234 11.50 -4.73 -1.60
C ALA A 234 11.83 -6.24 -1.56
N ALA A 235 13.01 -6.67 -1.12
CA ALA A 235 13.37 -8.09 -1.13
C ALA A 235 12.60 -8.91 -0.08
N THR A 236 12.15 -8.27 1.01
CA THR A 236 11.50 -8.95 2.14
C THR A 236 10.40 -8.09 2.77
N PRO A 237 9.11 -8.43 2.60
CA PRO A 237 8.55 -9.24 1.52
C PRO A 237 8.66 -8.53 0.15
N LEU A 238 8.58 -9.30 -0.94
CA LEU A 238 8.33 -8.76 -2.27
C LEU A 238 6.97 -8.05 -2.32
N PRO A 239 6.88 -6.92 -3.02
CA PRO A 239 5.65 -6.14 -3.09
C PRO A 239 4.62 -6.80 -4.01
N GLY A 240 3.35 -6.35 -3.92
CA GLY A 240 2.33 -6.69 -4.92
C GLY A 240 1.96 -8.17 -5.01
N GLY A 241 2.25 -8.97 -3.98
CA GLY A 241 2.00 -10.41 -4.02
C GLY A 241 3.02 -11.21 -4.83
N LEU A 242 4.13 -10.61 -5.26
CA LEU A 242 5.18 -11.32 -6.00
C LEU A 242 5.82 -12.47 -5.19
N ASP A 243 5.78 -12.41 -3.85
CA ASP A 243 6.19 -13.54 -3.01
C ASP A 243 5.33 -14.79 -3.24
N TYR A 244 4.06 -14.61 -3.60
CA TYR A 244 3.18 -15.73 -3.93
C TYR A 244 3.67 -16.45 -5.18
N LEU A 245 4.20 -15.74 -6.19
CA LEU A 245 4.75 -16.38 -7.39
C LEU A 245 5.98 -17.24 -7.10
N GLN A 246 6.77 -16.89 -6.07
CA GLN A 246 7.91 -17.71 -5.66
C GLN A 246 7.53 -19.03 -5.01
N GLN A 247 6.33 -19.09 -4.41
CA GLN A 247 5.82 -20.32 -3.81
C GLN A 247 5.38 -21.34 -4.87
N GLN A 248 5.49 -21.00 -6.17
CA GLN A 248 5.03 -21.80 -7.30
C GLN A 248 3.64 -22.39 -7.05
N PRO A 249 2.64 -21.53 -6.79
CA PRO A 249 1.28 -21.99 -6.57
C PRO A 249 0.87 -22.82 -7.80
N PRO A 250 0.20 -23.95 -7.60
CA PRO A 250 -0.27 -24.74 -8.73
C PRO A 250 -1.11 -23.84 -9.63
N PRO A 251 -0.94 -23.90 -10.97
CA PRO A 251 -1.82 -23.17 -11.87
C PRO A 251 -3.26 -23.55 -11.55
N PRO A 252 -4.22 -22.60 -11.67
CA PRO A 252 -5.59 -22.93 -11.34
C PRO A 252 -6.06 -24.01 -12.32
N GLY A 253 -6.20 -25.27 -11.89
CA GLY A 253 -6.64 -26.34 -12.79
C GLY A 253 -8.01 -26.07 -13.43
N LYS A 254 -8.94 -25.50 -12.64
CA LYS A 254 -10.29 -25.16 -13.09
C LYS A 254 -10.81 -23.91 -12.39
N VAL A 255 -11.30 -22.95 -13.16
CA VAL A 255 -11.84 -21.68 -12.68
C VAL A 255 -13.35 -21.65 -12.87
N ALA A 256 -14.10 -21.36 -11.82
CA ALA A 256 -15.54 -21.10 -11.93
C ALA A 256 -15.82 -19.61 -12.15
N LEU A 257 -16.60 -19.29 -13.18
CA LEU A 257 -17.25 -18.00 -13.36
C LEU A 257 -18.68 -18.10 -12.82
N ILE A 258 -18.92 -17.57 -11.62
CA ILE A 258 -20.25 -17.53 -11.01
C ILE A 258 -20.85 -16.15 -11.29
N LEU A 259 -21.74 -16.05 -12.27
CA LEU A 259 -22.26 -14.78 -12.78
C LEU A 259 -23.78 -14.84 -12.95
N PRO A 260 -24.51 -13.73 -12.76
CA PRO A 260 -25.93 -13.68 -13.11
C PRO A 260 -26.07 -13.63 -14.64
N LEU A 261 -26.44 -14.75 -15.25
CA LEU A 261 -26.57 -14.86 -16.71
C LEU A 261 -28.04 -14.81 -17.17
N SER A 262 -28.96 -14.72 -16.21
CA SER A 262 -30.38 -14.48 -16.44
C SER A 262 -30.91 -13.37 -15.51
N GLY A 263 -32.23 -13.12 -15.54
CA GLY A 263 -32.85 -12.04 -14.77
C GLY A 263 -32.32 -10.62 -15.08
N ARG A 264 -32.39 -9.75 -14.07
CA ARG A 264 -32.13 -8.30 -14.20
C ARG A 264 -30.67 -7.97 -14.49
N LEU A 265 -29.73 -8.74 -13.95
CA LEU A 265 -28.29 -8.48 -14.09
C LEU A 265 -27.65 -9.22 -15.28
N ALA A 266 -28.43 -10.00 -16.05
CA ALA A 266 -27.95 -10.76 -17.20
C ALA A 266 -27.09 -9.94 -18.19
N PRO A 267 -27.44 -8.69 -18.57
CA PRO A 267 -26.61 -7.93 -19.50
C PRO A 267 -25.18 -7.70 -18.96
N ALA A 268 -25.07 -7.35 -17.68
CA ALA A 268 -23.77 -7.12 -17.04
C ALA A 268 -22.99 -8.42 -16.83
N GLY A 269 -23.66 -9.49 -16.36
CA GLY A 269 -23.02 -10.80 -16.19
C GLY A 269 -22.53 -11.41 -17.51
N LYS A 270 -23.32 -11.29 -18.58
CA LYS A 270 -22.90 -11.71 -19.93
C LYS A 270 -21.70 -10.90 -20.43
N ALA A 271 -21.70 -9.58 -20.25
CA ALA A 271 -20.55 -8.75 -20.65
C ALA A 271 -19.26 -9.17 -19.93
N VAL A 272 -19.32 -9.45 -18.62
CA VAL A 272 -18.18 -9.98 -17.85
C VAL A 272 -17.73 -11.33 -18.38
N ARG A 273 -18.67 -12.27 -18.58
CA ARG A 273 -18.39 -13.61 -19.11
C ARG A 273 -17.70 -13.51 -20.47
N ASP A 274 -18.25 -12.72 -21.38
CA ASP A 274 -17.77 -12.61 -22.76
C ASP A 274 -16.38 -11.96 -22.79
N GLY A 275 -16.13 -10.93 -21.98
CA GLY A 275 -14.80 -10.33 -21.83
C GLY A 275 -13.78 -11.30 -21.23
N TYR A 276 -14.15 -12.08 -20.21
CA TYR A 276 -13.29 -13.10 -19.62
C TYR A 276 -12.96 -14.19 -20.64
N LEU A 277 -13.97 -14.74 -21.33
CA LEU A 277 -13.79 -15.79 -22.34
C LEU A 277 -12.99 -15.31 -23.54
N ALA A 278 -13.20 -14.08 -24.02
CA ALA A 278 -12.40 -13.48 -25.09
C ALA A 278 -10.92 -13.42 -24.69
N SER A 279 -10.62 -12.98 -23.45
CA SER A 279 -9.25 -12.99 -22.93
C SER A 279 -8.70 -14.41 -22.79
N TYR A 280 -9.48 -15.33 -22.24
CA TYR A 280 -9.11 -16.74 -22.07
C TYR A 280 -8.72 -17.39 -23.40
N TYR A 281 -9.57 -17.30 -24.43
CA TYR A 281 -9.28 -17.89 -25.74
C TYR A 281 -8.09 -17.23 -26.43
N ALA A 282 -7.97 -15.90 -26.36
CA ALA A 282 -6.79 -15.21 -26.91
C ALA A 282 -5.48 -15.66 -26.23
N LYS A 283 -5.51 -15.97 -24.93
CA LYS A 283 -4.36 -16.54 -24.21
C LYS A 283 -4.11 -18.00 -24.59
N ARG A 284 -5.17 -18.79 -24.79
CA ARG A 284 -5.09 -20.17 -25.25
C ARG A 284 -4.45 -20.31 -26.62
N ASP A 285 -4.82 -19.45 -27.56
CA ASP A 285 -4.22 -19.40 -28.89
C ASP A 285 -2.73 -19.03 -28.85
N ALA A 286 -2.31 -18.27 -27.84
CA ALA A 286 -0.91 -17.95 -27.57
C ALA A 286 -0.16 -19.05 -26.78
N GLY A 287 -0.73 -20.25 -26.65
CA GLY A 287 -0.15 -21.38 -25.90
C GLY A 287 -0.16 -21.19 -24.38
N ARG A 288 -1.08 -20.38 -23.85
CA ARG A 288 -1.24 -20.08 -22.41
C ARG A 288 -2.64 -20.47 -21.93
N GLY A 289 -2.97 -20.24 -20.66
CA GLY A 289 -4.33 -20.51 -20.17
C GLY A 289 -4.67 -22.01 -20.08
N ASP A 290 -3.70 -22.80 -19.61
CA ASP A 290 -3.86 -24.23 -19.34
C ASP A 290 -4.71 -24.44 -18.08
N TYR A 291 -5.99 -24.13 -18.22
CA TYR A 291 -7.03 -24.32 -17.20
C TYR A 291 -8.40 -24.46 -17.85
N GLU A 292 -9.30 -25.13 -17.14
CA GLU A 292 -10.70 -25.26 -17.53
C GLU A 292 -11.53 -24.10 -16.99
N VAL A 293 -12.51 -23.63 -17.77
CA VAL A 293 -13.48 -22.62 -17.33
C VAL A 293 -14.84 -23.27 -17.16
N LEU A 294 -15.36 -23.25 -15.93
CA LEU A 294 -16.72 -23.64 -15.60
C LEU A 294 -17.57 -22.38 -15.49
N VAL A 295 -18.66 -22.28 -16.25
CA VAL A 295 -19.56 -21.13 -16.18
C VAL A 295 -20.85 -21.53 -15.47
N LEU A 296 -21.13 -20.90 -14.34
CA LEU A 296 -22.34 -21.13 -13.55
C LEU A 296 -23.23 -19.88 -13.61
N ASP A 297 -24.48 -20.08 -14.03
CA ASP A 297 -25.52 -19.05 -13.97
C ASP A 297 -26.06 -18.97 -12.53
N LEU A 298 -25.64 -17.94 -11.80
CA LEU A 298 -25.98 -17.74 -10.39
C LEU A 298 -27.48 -17.75 -10.14
N ASP A 299 -28.28 -17.25 -11.10
CA ASP A 299 -29.73 -17.16 -10.97
C ASP A 299 -30.44 -18.53 -11.02
N ARG A 300 -29.70 -19.62 -11.32
CA ARG A 300 -30.19 -21.01 -11.24
C ARG A 300 -29.97 -21.66 -9.88
N TYR A 301 -29.31 -20.97 -8.96
CA TYR A 301 -29.03 -21.44 -7.61
C TYR A 301 -29.86 -20.66 -6.60
N GLU A 302 -30.13 -21.29 -5.45
CA GLU A 302 -30.83 -20.64 -4.34
C GLU A 302 -30.01 -19.49 -3.74
N SER A 303 -28.68 -19.61 -3.73
CA SER A 303 -27.77 -18.63 -3.15
C SER A 303 -26.38 -18.68 -3.80
N ALA A 304 -25.57 -17.64 -3.55
CA ALA A 304 -24.17 -17.64 -3.96
C ALA A 304 -23.36 -18.73 -3.25
N ASN A 305 -23.72 -19.05 -2.01
CA ASN A 305 -23.12 -20.15 -1.25
C ASN A 305 -23.38 -21.50 -1.93
N ALA A 306 -24.61 -21.75 -2.39
CA ALA A 306 -24.96 -23.00 -3.10
C ALA A 306 -24.19 -23.12 -4.43
N ALA A 307 -24.06 -22.03 -5.19
CA ALA A 307 -23.27 -22.01 -6.42
C ALA A 307 -21.76 -22.24 -6.15
N TYR A 308 -21.25 -21.68 -5.05
CA TYR A 308 -19.86 -21.89 -4.62
C TYR A 308 -19.61 -23.34 -4.21
N ASP A 309 -20.52 -23.94 -3.44
CA ASP A 309 -20.42 -25.34 -3.01
C ASP A 309 -20.51 -26.33 -4.19
N ASP A 310 -21.38 -26.05 -5.18
CA ASP A 310 -21.41 -26.80 -6.45
C ASP A 310 -20.08 -26.68 -7.20
N ALA A 311 -19.54 -25.46 -7.34
CA ALA A 311 -18.24 -25.25 -7.97
C ALA A 311 -17.12 -26.04 -7.26
N LEU A 312 -17.09 -26.03 -5.92
CA LEU A 312 -16.14 -26.83 -5.12
C LEU A 312 -16.26 -28.32 -5.43
N SER A 313 -17.48 -28.84 -5.51
CA SER A 313 -17.73 -30.26 -5.82
C SER A 313 -17.20 -30.67 -7.20
N GLN A 314 -17.08 -29.70 -8.11
CA GLN A 314 -16.57 -29.88 -9.47
C GLN A 314 -15.06 -29.66 -9.60
N GLY A 315 -14.34 -29.52 -8.47
CA GLY A 315 -12.88 -29.46 -8.42
C GLY A 315 -12.29 -28.12 -8.86
N VAL A 316 -13.04 -27.01 -8.73
CA VAL A 316 -12.50 -25.67 -9.01
C VAL A 316 -11.42 -25.30 -7.99
N SER A 317 -10.44 -24.52 -8.42
CA SER A 317 -9.36 -23.99 -7.57
C SER A 317 -9.39 -22.47 -7.45
N LEU A 318 -10.26 -21.81 -8.21
CA LEU A 318 -10.52 -20.37 -8.14
C LEU A 318 -11.97 -20.09 -8.55
N VAL A 319 -12.60 -19.15 -7.85
CA VAL A 319 -13.92 -18.62 -8.22
C VAL A 319 -13.77 -17.15 -8.61
N VAL A 320 -14.36 -16.76 -9.73
CA VAL A 320 -14.49 -15.38 -10.19
C VAL A 320 -15.97 -15.02 -10.22
N GLY A 321 -16.31 -13.89 -9.60
CA GLY A 321 -17.68 -13.54 -9.23
C GLY A 321 -17.93 -13.80 -7.74
N PRO A 322 -19.14 -13.48 -7.25
CA PRO A 322 -20.30 -12.99 -7.99
C PRO A 322 -20.24 -11.48 -8.27
N LEU A 323 -21.26 -10.97 -8.97
CA LEU A 323 -21.35 -9.57 -9.40
C LEU A 323 -22.27 -8.70 -8.52
N SER A 324 -23.30 -9.26 -7.89
CA SER A 324 -24.24 -8.47 -7.07
C SER A 324 -23.69 -8.26 -5.66
N LYS A 325 -23.96 -7.08 -5.06
CA LYS A 325 -23.54 -6.79 -3.68
C LYS A 325 -24.06 -7.84 -2.68
N GLN A 326 -25.30 -8.31 -2.87
CA GLN A 326 -25.90 -9.35 -2.03
C GLN A 326 -25.12 -10.66 -2.10
N ALA A 327 -24.84 -11.16 -3.31
CA ALA A 327 -24.11 -12.41 -3.48
C ALA A 327 -22.66 -12.32 -2.98
N VAL A 328 -22.02 -11.15 -3.13
CA VAL A 328 -20.69 -10.90 -2.54
C VAL A 328 -20.77 -10.89 -1.01
N ALA A 329 -21.82 -10.32 -0.42
CA ALA A 329 -22.05 -10.37 1.02
C ALA A 329 -22.21 -11.82 1.52
N GLU A 330 -23.01 -12.64 0.84
CA GLU A 330 -23.19 -14.06 1.19
C GLU A 330 -21.86 -14.83 1.26
N LEU A 331 -20.98 -14.66 0.25
CA LEU A 331 -19.64 -15.27 0.26
C LEU A 331 -18.66 -14.57 1.23
N GLY A 332 -18.88 -13.28 1.48
CA GLY A 332 -18.08 -12.46 2.40
C GLY A 332 -18.29 -12.81 3.86
N THR A 333 -19.48 -13.28 4.22
CA THR A 333 -19.84 -13.73 5.57
C THR A 333 -19.67 -15.23 5.78
N ARG A 334 -19.29 -15.97 4.75
CA ARG A 334 -19.05 -17.42 4.86
C ARG A 334 -17.84 -17.70 5.75
N LEU A 335 -18.00 -18.62 6.71
CA LEU A 335 -16.97 -18.98 7.67
C LEU A 335 -15.81 -19.80 7.06
N GLU A 336 -16.10 -20.63 6.05
CA GLU A 336 -15.10 -21.47 5.39
C GLU A 336 -15.06 -21.17 3.89
N ARG A 337 -13.90 -20.78 3.38
CA ARG A 337 -13.67 -20.62 1.94
C ARG A 337 -12.43 -21.43 1.54
N PRO A 338 -12.57 -22.72 1.16
CA PRO A 338 -11.42 -23.53 0.78
C PRO A 338 -10.67 -22.98 -0.44
N VAL A 339 -11.38 -22.40 -1.42
CA VAL A 339 -10.79 -21.82 -2.63
C VAL A 339 -10.94 -20.29 -2.64
N PRO A 340 -9.94 -19.56 -3.19
CA PRO A 340 -10.01 -18.12 -3.26
C PRO A 340 -11.14 -17.64 -4.17
N VAL A 341 -11.68 -16.47 -3.85
CA VAL A 341 -12.77 -15.83 -4.59
C VAL A 341 -12.32 -14.44 -5.04
N LEU A 342 -12.42 -14.15 -6.34
CA LEU A 342 -12.35 -12.81 -6.90
C LEU A 342 -13.77 -12.28 -7.14
N ALA A 343 -14.35 -11.65 -6.13
CA ALA A 343 -15.65 -11.03 -6.23
C ALA A 343 -15.60 -9.79 -7.12
N LEU A 344 -16.64 -9.57 -7.93
CA LEU A 344 -16.71 -8.48 -8.91
C LEU A 344 -17.54 -7.29 -8.40
N ASN A 345 -17.63 -7.17 -7.08
CA ASN A 345 -18.24 -6.05 -6.38
C ASN A 345 -17.58 -5.87 -5.02
N ARG A 346 -17.92 -4.77 -4.33
CA ARG A 346 -17.42 -4.45 -2.99
C ARG A 346 -18.52 -4.49 -1.94
N ILE A 347 -18.16 -4.96 -0.76
CA ILE A 347 -18.94 -4.87 0.48
C ILE A 347 -18.05 -4.31 1.59
N ASP A 348 -18.65 -3.64 2.58
CA ASP A 348 -17.89 -2.95 3.63
C ASP A 348 -17.34 -3.91 4.69
N GLN A 349 -18.04 -5.01 4.95
CA GLN A 349 -17.66 -5.98 5.98
C GLN A 349 -17.44 -7.36 5.35
N VAL A 350 -16.26 -7.91 5.59
CA VAL A 350 -15.91 -9.29 5.27
C VAL A 350 -15.56 -9.98 6.58
N LEU A 351 -16.18 -11.12 6.84
CA LEU A 351 -15.79 -11.93 7.99
C LEU A 351 -14.51 -12.70 7.66
N PRO A 352 -13.55 -12.79 8.59
CA PRO A 352 -12.43 -13.71 8.45
C PRO A 352 -12.97 -15.12 8.19
N ALA A 353 -12.51 -15.76 7.13
CA ALA A 353 -12.86 -17.14 6.81
C ALA A 353 -11.63 -18.03 6.96
N THR A 354 -11.83 -19.27 7.40
CA THR A 354 -10.82 -20.32 7.31
C THR A 354 -10.61 -20.73 5.85
N GLY A 355 -9.34 -20.96 5.48
CA GLY A 355 -8.95 -21.32 4.11
C GLY A 355 -8.34 -20.15 3.34
N SER A 356 -9.09 -19.64 2.37
CA SER A 356 -8.60 -18.80 1.28
C SER A 356 -9.22 -17.40 1.27
N ALA A 357 -8.51 -16.49 0.59
CA ALA A 357 -8.86 -15.08 0.52
C ALA A 357 -10.12 -14.80 -0.31
N LEU A 358 -10.85 -13.75 0.09
CA LEU A 358 -11.83 -13.06 -0.75
C LEU A 358 -11.19 -11.75 -1.21
N VAL A 359 -10.93 -11.64 -2.51
CA VAL A 359 -10.46 -10.43 -3.18
C VAL A 359 -11.65 -9.77 -3.84
N GLN A 360 -11.81 -8.45 -3.65
CA GLN A 360 -12.91 -7.68 -4.21
C GLN A 360 -12.38 -6.75 -5.31
N LEU A 361 -12.95 -6.87 -6.50
CA LEU A 361 -12.70 -6.01 -7.64
C LEU A 361 -13.99 -5.28 -8.01
N SER A 362 -14.06 -3.99 -7.72
CA SER A 362 -15.24 -3.17 -7.99
C SER A 362 -14.91 -2.04 -8.96
N LEU A 363 -15.80 -1.81 -9.92
CA LEU A 363 -15.84 -0.58 -10.72
C LEU A 363 -16.82 0.41 -10.07
N ALA A 364 -16.56 0.74 -8.81
CA ALA A 364 -17.44 1.61 -8.03
C ALA A 364 -17.28 3.05 -8.55
N PRO A 365 -18.35 3.71 -9.06
CA PRO A 365 -18.27 5.09 -9.55
C PRO A 365 -17.85 6.08 -8.46
N GLU A 366 -18.06 5.74 -7.19
CA GLU A 366 -17.60 6.49 -6.03
C GLU A 366 -16.06 6.58 -5.99
N ASP A 367 -15.35 5.48 -6.30
CA ASP A 367 -13.88 5.47 -6.36
C ASP A 367 -13.39 6.47 -7.43
N GLU A 368 -14.04 6.53 -8.60
CA GLU A 368 -13.70 7.48 -9.65
C GLU A 368 -13.96 8.95 -9.22
N ALA A 369 -15.07 9.18 -8.54
CA ALA A 369 -15.44 10.49 -7.99
C ALA A 369 -14.37 11.01 -7.01
N GLU A 370 -13.86 10.13 -6.12
CA GLU A 370 -12.76 10.46 -5.22
C GLU A 370 -11.47 10.81 -5.96
N ARG A 371 -11.14 10.06 -7.03
CA ARG A 371 -9.94 10.34 -7.85
C ARG A 371 -10.03 11.66 -8.59
N ILE A 372 -11.21 12.02 -9.09
CA ILE A 372 -11.45 13.32 -9.73
C ILE A 372 -11.22 14.45 -8.71
N ALA A 373 -11.75 14.31 -7.50
CA ALA A 373 -11.52 15.28 -6.42
C ALA A 373 -10.02 15.43 -6.08
N GLU A 374 -9.30 14.32 -5.92
CA GLU A 374 -7.85 14.33 -5.66
C GLU A 374 -7.07 15.04 -6.77
N LEU A 375 -7.37 14.72 -8.04
CA LEU A 375 -6.66 15.28 -9.18
C LEU A 375 -6.91 16.80 -9.31
N ALA A 376 -8.17 17.23 -9.25
CA ALA A 376 -8.51 18.64 -9.34
C ALA A 376 -7.89 19.45 -8.19
N PHE A 377 -7.92 18.89 -6.97
CA PHE A 377 -7.30 19.52 -5.81
C PHE A 377 -5.77 19.59 -5.93
N GLY A 378 -5.15 18.52 -6.43
CA GLY A 378 -3.72 18.43 -6.74
C GLY A 378 -3.27 19.42 -7.79
N GLN A 379 -4.16 19.82 -8.70
CA GLN A 379 -3.93 20.87 -9.70
C GLN A 379 -4.15 22.30 -9.16
N GLY A 380 -4.51 22.45 -7.88
CA GLY A 380 -4.63 23.75 -7.21
C GLY A 380 -6.06 24.26 -7.05
N ALA A 381 -7.07 23.54 -7.53
CA ALA A 381 -8.46 23.95 -7.32
C ALA A 381 -8.85 23.81 -5.83
N ARG A 382 -9.54 24.83 -5.29
CA ARG A 382 -10.01 24.89 -3.88
C ARG A 382 -11.51 25.09 -3.74
N SER A 383 -12.16 25.42 -4.85
CA SER A 383 -13.61 25.55 -4.96
C SER A 383 -14.10 24.66 -6.09
N ALA A 384 -15.21 23.95 -5.86
CA ALA A 384 -15.80 23.05 -6.84
C ALA A 384 -17.27 23.37 -7.08
N LEU A 385 -17.66 23.37 -8.36
CA LEU A 385 -19.04 23.26 -8.82
C LEU A 385 -19.27 21.80 -9.22
N ILE A 386 -20.26 21.14 -8.61
CA ILE A 386 -20.59 19.74 -8.93
C ILE A 386 -21.75 19.73 -9.92
N VAL A 387 -21.61 19.00 -11.04
CA VAL A 387 -22.70 18.76 -11.99
C VAL A 387 -22.94 17.27 -12.08
N ARG A 388 -24.17 16.83 -11.80
CA ARG A 388 -24.54 15.41 -11.76
C ARG A 388 -25.88 15.14 -12.41
N SER A 389 -26.08 13.88 -12.82
CA SER A 389 -27.40 13.41 -13.22
C SER A 389 -28.34 13.27 -12.02
N ALA A 390 -29.64 13.36 -12.29
CA ALA A 390 -30.67 12.99 -11.34
C ALA A 390 -30.68 11.47 -11.05
N GLY A 391 -31.10 11.09 -9.84
CA GLY A 391 -31.23 9.71 -9.39
C GLY A 391 -30.14 9.23 -8.43
N ASP A 392 -30.33 8.04 -7.87
CA ASP A 392 -29.50 7.50 -6.78
C ASP A 392 -28.02 7.38 -7.15
N TRP A 393 -27.73 7.01 -8.39
CA TRP A 393 -26.37 6.92 -8.90
C TRP A 393 -25.65 8.28 -8.81
N GLY A 394 -26.29 9.35 -9.33
CA GLY A 394 -25.73 10.69 -9.29
C GLY A 394 -25.59 11.23 -7.86
N ASN A 395 -26.54 10.89 -6.99
CA ASN A 395 -26.47 11.25 -5.56
C ASN A 395 -25.23 10.62 -4.88
N LYS A 396 -24.99 9.33 -5.09
CA LYS A 396 -23.83 8.62 -4.51
C LYS A 396 -22.49 9.16 -5.01
N VAL A 397 -22.40 9.44 -6.31
CA VAL A 397 -21.20 10.02 -6.91
C VAL A 397 -20.92 11.42 -6.36
N GLN A 398 -21.95 12.27 -6.23
CA GLN A 398 -21.79 13.58 -5.59
C GLN A 398 -21.37 13.44 -4.13
N GLU A 399 -21.98 12.54 -3.36
CA GLU A 399 -21.66 12.37 -1.95
C GLU A 399 -20.19 11.95 -1.76
N ALA A 400 -19.72 10.97 -2.53
CA ALA A 400 -18.32 10.53 -2.51
C ALA A 400 -17.37 11.67 -2.91
N LEU A 401 -17.68 12.40 -3.99
CA LEU A 401 -16.87 13.55 -4.44
C LEU A 401 -16.83 14.65 -3.39
N GLN A 402 -17.98 15.03 -2.84
CA GLN A 402 -18.10 16.10 -1.85
C GLN A 402 -17.39 15.74 -0.54
N ALA A 403 -17.57 14.51 -0.04
CA ALA A 403 -16.88 14.02 1.14
C ALA A 403 -15.36 14.06 0.94
N ARG A 404 -14.87 13.57 -0.22
CA ARG A 404 -13.43 13.62 -0.53
C ARG A 404 -12.92 15.05 -0.67
N TRP A 405 -13.64 15.90 -1.39
CA TRP A 405 -13.28 17.30 -1.62
C TRP A 405 -13.16 18.08 -0.31
N THR A 406 -14.14 17.95 0.58
CA THR A 406 -14.12 18.59 1.90
C THR A 406 -13.03 18.01 2.79
N ALA A 407 -12.79 16.69 2.76
CA ALA A 407 -11.69 16.06 3.50
C ALA A 407 -10.29 16.52 3.02
N LEU A 408 -10.17 17.02 1.79
CA LEU A 408 -8.95 17.65 1.27
C LEU A 408 -8.82 19.13 1.66
N GLY A 409 -9.87 19.74 2.21
CA GLY A 409 -9.95 21.17 2.54
C GLY A 409 -10.56 22.03 1.43
N GLY A 410 -11.17 21.40 0.42
CA GLY A 410 -11.90 22.10 -0.63
C GLY A 410 -13.32 22.51 -0.20
N THR A 411 -13.83 23.56 -0.84
CA THR A 411 -15.21 24.04 -0.66
C THR A 411 -16.05 23.71 -1.88
N VAL A 412 -17.28 23.27 -1.69
CA VAL A 412 -18.25 23.13 -2.79
C VAL A 412 -19.06 24.42 -2.85
N THR A 413 -18.95 25.16 -3.96
CA THR A 413 -19.64 26.45 -4.12
C THR A 413 -21.09 26.26 -4.55
N SER A 414 -21.36 25.25 -5.37
CA SER A 414 -22.70 24.91 -5.83
C SER A 414 -22.76 23.46 -6.31
N SER A 415 -23.96 22.90 -6.37
CA SER A 415 -24.23 21.61 -7.01
C SER A 415 -25.46 21.73 -7.91
N VAL A 416 -25.35 21.11 -9.09
CA VAL A 416 -26.35 21.15 -10.15
C VAL A 416 -26.76 19.75 -10.50
N THR A 417 -28.08 19.57 -10.61
CA THR A 417 -28.68 18.31 -11.06
C THR A 417 -29.30 18.51 -12.43
N TYR A 418 -29.01 17.61 -13.38
CA TYR A 418 -29.68 17.59 -14.68
C TYR A 418 -30.47 16.29 -14.88
N THR A 419 -31.61 16.40 -15.56
CA THR A 419 -32.53 15.29 -15.86
C THR A 419 -32.42 14.81 -17.30
N ASN A 420 -32.02 15.69 -18.23
CA ASN A 420 -31.85 15.39 -19.65
C ASN A 420 -30.68 16.22 -20.22
N ARG A 421 -30.24 15.92 -21.46
CA ARG A 421 -29.11 16.62 -22.11
C ARG A 421 -29.42 18.10 -22.44
N ASP A 422 -30.68 18.44 -22.64
CA ASP A 422 -31.11 19.78 -23.08
C ASP A 422 -31.08 20.81 -21.93
N ASP A 423 -31.23 20.35 -20.68
CA ASP A 423 -31.18 21.20 -19.47
C ASP A 423 -29.75 21.58 -19.01
N TYR A 424 -28.71 21.06 -19.68
CA TYR A 424 -27.31 21.21 -19.25
C TYR A 424 -26.84 22.68 -19.26
N SER A 425 -27.13 23.38 -20.35
CA SER A 425 -26.67 24.76 -20.55
C SER A 425 -27.34 25.77 -19.61
N LEU A 426 -28.63 25.59 -19.31
CA LEU A 426 -29.37 26.48 -18.41
C LEU A 426 -28.96 26.26 -16.95
N SER A 427 -28.82 24.99 -16.56
CA SER A 427 -28.47 24.63 -15.19
C SER A 427 -27.04 25.04 -14.83
N VAL A 428 -26.09 24.92 -15.76
CA VAL A 428 -24.71 25.41 -15.58
C VAL A 428 -24.66 26.94 -15.56
N LYS A 429 -25.44 27.62 -16.41
CA LYS A 429 -25.51 29.10 -16.41
C LYS A 429 -26.00 29.67 -15.08
N ASN A 430 -27.06 29.08 -14.53
CA ASN A 430 -27.61 29.50 -13.25
C ASN A 430 -26.64 29.20 -12.09
N ALA A 431 -25.89 28.10 -12.15
CA ALA A 431 -24.98 27.71 -11.08
C ALA A 431 -23.68 28.50 -11.04
N LEU A 432 -23.25 29.03 -12.18
CA LEU A 432 -22.14 29.99 -12.28
C LEU A 432 -22.57 31.43 -11.98
N ASP A 433 -23.84 31.64 -11.62
CA ASP A 433 -24.45 32.95 -11.36
C ASP A 433 -24.23 33.93 -12.53
N LEU A 434 -24.13 33.40 -13.75
CA LEU A 434 -23.89 34.17 -14.97
C LEU A 434 -24.99 35.20 -15.23
N PRO A 435 -26.29 34.95 -14.96
CA PRO A 435 -27.32 35.98 -15.08
C PRO A 435 -27.08 37.19 -14.16
N ALA A 436 -26.63 36.98 -12.92
CA ALA A 436 -26.31 38.07 -11.99
C ALA A 436 -25.00 38.79 -12.37
N SER A 437 -24.06 38.10 -13.00
CA SER A 437 -22.85 38.70 -13.58
C SER A 437 -23.17 39.55 -14.81
N GLU A 438 -24.04 39.05 -15.71
CA GLU A 438 -24.50 39.79 -16.90
C GLU A 438 -25.35 41.01 -16.53
N GLN A 439 -26.16 40.92 -15.47
CA GLN A 439 -26.91 42.07 -14.93
C GLN A 439 -25.95 43.17 -14.44
N ARG A 440 -24.93 42.79 -13.64
CA ARG A 440 -23.89 43.71 -13.15
C ARG A 440 -22.99 44.31 -14.25
N ALA A 441 -22.92 43.67 -15.41
CA ALA A 441 -22.17 44.19 -16.56
C ALA A 441 -23.01 45.11 -17.46
N ARG A 442 -24.34 45.12 -17.29
CA ARG A 442 -25.27 45.98 -18.03
C ARG A 442 -25.64 47.25 -17.26
N ASP A 443 -25.57 47.21 -15.93
CA ASP A 443 -25.65 48.36 -15.03
C ASP A 443 -24.28 49.04 -14.89
#